data_AF-A0A953XS44-F1
#
_entry.id   AF-A0A953XS44-F1
#
_cell.length_a   1.000
_cell.length_b   1.000
_cell.length_c   1.000
_cell.angle_alpha   90.00
_cell.angle_beta   90.00
_cell.angle_gamma   90.00
#
_symmetry.space_group_name_H-M   'P 1'
#
loop_
_entity.id
_entity.type
_entity.pdbx_description
1 polymer ?
#
loop_
_entity_poly.entity_id
_entity_poly.type
_entity_poly.pdbx_seq_one_letter_code
_entity_poly.pdbx_strand_id
1 'polypeptide(L)'
;CSACGARFTSGSQHDENLKRLDLRRTEYGDVLLGEDIVAFRMRYGITQTAAAKIFGKSKIAFSRYENEAFYPDASTTKLLRLAMELPQVLKKLADAAGVPIPLWEARCADERKTKVVELIARSAKPQAPSFWTRAPKHDLSSAELDWAEGGRSSVEITPAVNDEAYGVEAQAS
;
A
#
# COMPACT_ATOMS: atom_id res chain seq x y z
N CYS A 1 18.28 1.50 24.18
CA CYS A 1 19.55 1.25 24.87
C CYS A 1 20.40 2.50 24.79
N SER A 2 20.70 3.14 25.92
CA SER A 2 21.54 4.34 26.00
C SER A 2 23.02 4.07 25.68
N ALA A 3 23.45 2.80 25.76
CA ALA A 3 24.83 2.41 25.47
C ALA A 3 25.10 2.10 23.98
N CYS A 4 24.12 1.53 23.25
CA CYS A 4 24.30 1.11 21.85
C CYS A 4 23.32 1.72 20.84
N GLY A 5 22.38 2.56 21.30
CA GLY A 5 21.38 3.21 20.44
C GLY A 5 20.26 2.30 19.95
N ALA A 6 20.31 0.98 20.21
CA ALA A 6 19.24 0.06 19.84
C ALA A 6 17.90 0.47 20.46
N ARG A 7 16.84 0.55 19.65
CA ARG A 7 15.48 0.84 20.10
C ARG A 7 14.68 -0.46 20.06
N PHE A 8 13.97 -0.74 21.16
CA PHE A 8 13.01 -1.84 21.22
C PHE A 8 11.63 -1.29 20.89
N THR A 9 10.93 -1.94 19.97
CA THR A 9 9.53 -1.65 19.64
C THR A 9 8.72 -2.90 19.92
N SER A 10 7.73 -2.79 20.80
CA SER A 10 6.73 -3.84 21.02
C SER A 10 5.82 -4.02 19.81
N GLY A 11 5.09 -5.13 19.73
CA GLY A 11 4.14 -5.39 18.63
C GLY A 11 3.07 -4.31 18.50
N SER A 12 2.51 -3.83 19.61
CA SER A 12 1.54 -2.73 19.59
C SER A 12 2.13 -1.40 19.10
N GLN A 13 3.38 -1.09 19.49
CA GLN A 13 4.11 0.07 18.97
C GLN A 13 4.45 -0.08 17.49
N HIS A 14 4.68 -1.31 17.01
CA HIS A 14 4.89 -1.58 15.60
C HIS A 14 3.61 -1.29 14.78
N ASP A 15 2.46 -1.78 15.24
CA ASP A 15 1.17 -1.55 14.58
C ASP A 15 0.79 -0.06 14.58
N GLU A 16 1.06 0.66 15.67
CA GLU A 16 0.84 2.11 15.74
C GLU A 16 1.79 2.88 14.81
N ASN A 17 3.04 2.45 14.70
CA ASN A 17 3.99 3.03 13.74
C ASN A 17 3.52 2.79 12.29
N LEU A 18 3.01 1.60 11.97
CA LEU A 18 2.45 1.30 10.65
C LEU A 18 1.23 2.17 10.33
N LYS A 19 0.31 2.34 11.29
CA LYS A 19 -0.85 3.24 11.14
C LYS A 19 -0.41 4.70 10.96
N ARG A 20 0.59 5.15 11.70
CA ARG A 20 1.13 6.51 11.55
C ARG A 20 1.78 6.71 10.17
N LEU A 21 2.46 5.69 9.62
CA LEU A 21 3.00 5.73 8.27
C LEU A 21 1.88 5.79 7.21
N ASP A 22 0.81 5.02 7.38
CA ASP A 22 -0.33 5.01 6.45
C ASP A 22 -1.14 6.32 6.50
N LEU A 23 -1.37 6.85 7.70
CA LEU A 23 -1.96 8.18 7.90
C LEU A 23 -1.09 9.28 7.29
N ARG A 24 0.24 9.21 7.47
CA ARG A 24 1.18 10.14 6.83
C ARG A 24 1.10 10.04 5.30
N ARG A 25 1.05 8.84 4.74
CA ARG A 25 0.87 8.63 3.29
C ARG A 25 -0.47 9.19 2.79
N THR A 26 -1.51 9.14 3.61
CA THR A 26 -2.84 9.69 3.32
C THR A 26 -2.85 11.23 3.36
N GLU A 27 -2.15 11.82 4.33
CA GLU A 27 -2.04 13.27 4.53
C GLU A 27 -1.20 13.97 3.45
N TYR A 28 -0.17 13.31 2.92
CA TYR A 28 0.70 13.85 1.86
C TYR A 28 0.26 13.49 0.42
N GLY A 29 -0.84 12.74 0.24
CA GLY A 29 -1.45 12.48 -1.06
C GLY A 29 -0.48 11.99 -2.15
N ASP A 30 -0.44 12.70 -3.29
CA ASP A 30 0.34 12.38 -4.50
C ASP A 30 1.82 12.85 -4.42
N VAL A 31 2.30 13.20 -3.23
CA VAL A 31 3.71 13.59 -3.00
C VAL A 31 4.58 12.34 -2.95
N LEU A 32 5.67 12.35 -3.72
CA LEU A 32 6.66 11.28 -3.73
C LEU A 32 7.60 11.47 -2.53
N LEU A 33 7.55 10.54 -1.56
CA LEU A 33 8.33 10.64 -0.33
C LEU A 33 9.79 10.25 -0.56
N GLY A 34 10.68 10.75 0.31
CA GLY A 34 12.11 10.43 0.23
C GLY A 34 12.37 8.94 0.41
N GLU A 35 11.61 8.29 1.30
CA GLU A 35 11.68 6.86 1.55
C GLU A 35 11.30 6.01 0.34
N ASP A 36 10.32 6.45 -0.46
CA ASP A 36 9.91 5.74 -1.68
C ASP A 36 11.04 5.78 -2.72
N ILE A 37 11.74 6.91 -2.82
CA ILE A 37 12.89 7.09 -3.73
C ILE A 37 14.08 6.23 -3.26
N VAL A 38 14.36 6.18 -1.96
CA VAL A 38 15.39 5.31 -1.38
C VAL A 38 15.05 3.84 -1.63
N ALA A 39 13.82 3.43 -1.31
CA ALA A 39 13.36 2.06 -1.48
C ALA A 39 13.43 1.63 -2.94
N PHE A 40 12.98 2.48 -3.87
CA PHE A 40 13.12 2.25 -5.31
C PHE A 40 14.57 2.07 -5.72
N ARG A 41 15.46 2.96 -5.28
CA ARG A 41 16.88 2.90 -5.61
C ARG A 41 17.53 1.61 -5.11
N MET A 42 17.25 1.24 -3.86
CA MET A 42 17.76 0.01 -3.25
C MET A 42 17.19 -1.24 -3.92
N ARG A 43 15.91 -1.22 -4.32
CA ARG A 43 15.23 -2.32 -5.03
C ARG A 43 15.96 -2.71 -6.32
N TYR A 44 16.57 -1.74 -7.02
CA TYR A 44 17.33 -1.99 -8.25
C TYR A 44 18.86 -1.98 -8.05
N GLY A 45 19.33 -1.74 -6.83
CA GLY A 45 20.75 -1.73 -6.49
C GLY A 45 21.54 -0.56 -7.10
N ILE A 46 20.88 0.54 -7.43
CA ILE A 46 21.55 1.69 -8.06
C ILE A 46 22.01 2.70 -7.00
N THR A 47 23.07 3.47 -7.30
CA THR A 47 23.57 4.53 -6.42
C THR A 47 22.87 5.86 -6.71
N GLN A 48 22.96 6.84 -5.80
CA GLN A 48 22.43 8.19 -6.06
C GLN A 48 23.03 8.81 -7.33
N THR A 49 24.32 8.56 -7.59
CA THR A 49 25.00 9.01 -8.82
C THR A 49 24.44 8.31 -10.06
N ALA A 50 24.16 7.02 -9.99
CA ALA A 50 23.55 6.28 -11.09
C ALA A 50 22.13 6.78 -11.36
N ALA A 51 21.31 6.94 -10.31
CA ALA A 51 19.96 7.51 -10.44
C ALA A 51 20.00 8.93 -11.03
N ALA A 52 20.91 9.78 -10.55
CA ALA A 52 21.11 11.12 -11.10
C ALA A 52 21.38 11.09 -12.61
N LYS A 53 22.26 10.20 -13.08
CA LYS A 53 22.54 10.03 -14.52
C LYS A 53 21.31 9.55 -15.29
N ILE A 54 20.58 8.56 -14.77
CA ILE A 54 19.40 7.96 -15.41
C ILE A 54 18.27 8.99 -15.59
N PHE A 55 18.01 9.81 -14.57
CA PHE A 55 16.92 10.78 -14.57
C PHE A 55 17.34 12.20 -14.99
N GLY A 56 18.59 12.38 -15.45
CA GLY A 56 19.09 13.68 -15.92
C GLY A 56 19.14 14.76 -14.82
N LYS A 57 19.45 14.38 -13.58
CA LYS A 57 19.58 15.28 -12.42
C LYS A 57 21.00 15.22 -11.84
N SER A 58 21.26 16.02 -10.82
CA SER A 58 22.52 15.97 -10.08
C SER A 58 22.45 14.96 -8.93
N LYS A 59 23.62 14.44 -8.50
CA LYS A 59 23.71 13.61 -7.29
C LYS A 59 23.15 14.34 -6.07
N ILE A 60 23.40 15.65 -5.97
CA ILE A 60 22.91 16.50 -4.87
C ILE A 60 21.38 16.55 -4.88
N ALA A 61 20.75 16.61 -6.05
CA ALA A 61 19.30 16.58 -6.16
C ALA A 61 18.73 15.29 -5.56
N PHE A 62 19.27 14.13 -5.93
CA PHE A 62 18.84 12.85 -5.34
C PHE A 62 19.09 12.75 -3.83
N SER A 63 20.20 13.28 -3.32
CA SER A 63 20.42 13.37 -1.88
C SER A 63 19.36 14.24 -1.17
N ARG A 64 18.96 15.36 -1.78
CA ARG A 64 17.90 16.22 -1.22
C ARG A 64 16.52 15.58 -1.31
N TYR A 65 16.22 14.89 -2.41
CA TYR A 65 14.97 14.16 -2.58
C TYR A 65 14.83 13.04 -1.54
N GLU A 66 15.88 12.23 -1.36
CA GLU A 66 15.89 11.12 -0.40
C GLU A 66 15.77 11.57 1.06
N ASN A 67 16.26 12.78 1.38
CA ASN A 67 16.17 13.36 2.73
C ASN A 67 15.00 14.34 2.91
N GLU A 68 14.10 14.46 1.91
CA GLU A 68 12.95 15.38 1.92
C GLU A 68 13.32 16.87 2.13
N ALA A 69 14.58 17.23 1.93
CA ALA A 69 15.07 18.61 2.05
C ALA A 69 14.58 19.50 0.90
N PHE A 70 14.27 18.88 -0.24
CA PHE A 70 13.68 19.50 -1.41
C PHE A 70 12.96 18.43 -2.21
N TYR A 71 11.81 18.74 -2.81
CA TYR A 71 11.03 17.78 -3.60
C TYR A 71 11.36 17.90 -5.10
N PRO A 72 11.29 16.79 -5.86
CA PRO A 72 11.43 16.83 -7.31
C PRO A 72 10.31 17.67 -7.97
N ASP A 73 10.61 18.29 -9.11
CA ASP A 73 9.60 18.97 -9.91
C ASP A 73 8.53 18.00 -10.44
N ALA A 74 7.40 18.53 -10.91
CA ALA A 74 6.27 17.71 -11.36
C ALA A 74 6.62 16.71 -12.47
N SER A 75 7.49 17.09 -13.40
CA SER A 75 7.91 16.21 -14.51
C SER A 75 8.78 15.07 -14.01
N THR A 76 9.74 15.38 -13.13
CA THR A 76 10.61 14.38 -12.50
C THR A 76 9.82 13.42 -11.61
N THR A 77 8.87 13.95 -10.84
CA THR A 77 7.98 13.14 -9.99
C THR A 77 7.20 12.13 -10.83
N LYS A 78 6.57 12.59 -11.93
CA LYS A 78 5.86 11.71 -12.85
C LYS A 78 6.76 10.63 -13.46
N LEU A 79 7.97 11.00 -13.88
CA LEU A 79 8.91 10.04 -14.45
C LEU A 79 9.39 9.00 -13.43
N LEU A 80 9.64 9.41 -12.18
CA LEU A 80 9.98 8.51 -11.08
C LEU A 80 8.84 7.54 -10.79
N ARG A 81 7.61 8.04 -10.66
CA ARG A 81 6.41 7.19 -10.47
C ARG A 81 6.26 6.19 -11.61
N LEU A 82 6.35 6.65 -12.85
CA LEU A 82 6.26 5.79 -14.03
C LEU A 82 7.35 4.71 -14.04
N ALA A 83 8.57 5.03 -13.61
CA ALA A 83 9.66 4.08 -13.50
C ALA A 83 9.47 3.07 -12.35
N MET A 84 8.80 3.47 -11.26
CA MET A 84 8.44 2.59 -10.15
C MET A 84 7.32 1.62 -10.52
N GLU A 85 6.35 2.08 -11.32
CA GLU A 85 5.22 1.28 -11.82
C GLU A 85 5.64 0.34 -12.95
N LEU A 86 6.46 0.86 -13.88
CA LEU A 86 6.89 0.16 -15.08
C LEU A 86 8.42 0.00 -15.10
N PRO A 87 8.95 -1.12 -14.57
CA PRO A 87 10.39 -1.45 -14.56
C PRO A 87 11.09 -1.27 -15.91
N GLN A 88 10.38 -1.49 -17.01
CA GLN A 88 10.90 -1.32 -18.37
C GLN A 88 11.26 0.14 -18.69
N VAL A 89 10.58 1.10 -18.08
CA VAL A 89 10.90 2.53 -18.22
C VAL A 89 12.26 2.82 -17.58
N LEU A 90 12.49 2.32 -16.36
CA LEU A 90 13.81 2.43 -15.72
C LEU A 90 14.90 1.82 -16.60
N LYS A 91 14.68 0.63 -17.15
CA LYS A 91 15.65 -0.05 -18.01
C LYS A 91 15.98 0.76 -19.26
N LYS A 92 14.97 1.28 -19.96
CA LYS A 92 15.17 2.12 -21.15
C LYS A 92 15.96 3.40 -20.82
N LEU A 93 15.64 4.06 -19.72
CA LEU A 93 16.36 5.26 -19.28
C LEU A 93 17.83 4.93 -18.92
N ALA A 94 18.05 3.81 -18.25
CA ALA A 94 19.40 3.38 -17.86
C ALA A 94 20.26 2.99 -19.08
N ASP A 95 19.67 2.31 -20.05
CA ASP A 95 20.35 1.97 -21.32
C ASP A 95 20.69 3.23 -22.12
N ALA A 96 19.77 4.19 -22.21
CA ALA A 96 20.03 5.48 -22.84
C ALA A 96 21.15 6.27 -22.12
N ALA A 97 21.26 6.14 -20.79
CA ALA A 97 22.29 6.77 -19.99
C ALA A 97 23.62 5.98 -19.92
N GLY A 98 23.68 4.77 -20.49
CA GLY A 98 24.84 3.88 -20.38
C GLY A 98 25.13 3.43 -18.95
N VAL A 99 24.11 3.33 -18.10
CA VAL A 99 24.24 2.97 -16.67
C VAL A 99 23.73 1.54 -16.45
N PRO A 100 24.54 0.63 -15.89
CA PRO A 100 24.07 -0.71 -15.56
C PRO A 100 23.13 -0.70 -14.35
N ILE A 101 22.15 -1.59 -14.35
CA ILE A 101 21.23 -1.84 -13.23
C ILE A 101 21.60 -3.18 -12.59
N PRO A 102 22.28 -3.21 -11.42
CA PRO A 102 22.87 -4.43 -10.86
C PRO A 102 21.86 -5.53 -10.55
N LEU A 103 20.66 -5.18 -10.08
CA LEU A 103 19.65 -6.16 -9.65
C LEU A 103 18.59 -6.43 -10.72
N TRP A 104 18.82 -6.03 -11.97
CA TRP A 104 17.82 -6.15 -13.05
C TRP A 104 17.34 -7.59 -13.27
N GLU A 105 18.26 -8.54 -13.40
CA GLU A 105 17.93 -9.94 -13.68
C GLU A 105 17.11 -10.58 -12.56
N ALA A 106 17.48 -10.30 -11.30
CA ALA A 106 16.74 -10.76 -10.14
C ALA A 106 15.30 -10.22 -10.15
N ARG A 107 15.11 -8.94 -10.52
CA ARG A 107 13.77 -8.34 -10.60
C ARG A 107 12.93 -8.89 -11.76
N CYS A 108 13.52 -9.11 -12.93
CA CYS A 108 12.82 -9.79 -14.04
C CYS A 108 12.37 -11.20 -13.64
N ALA A 109 13.16 -11.91 -12.82
CA ALA A 109 12.76 -13.20 -12.28
C ALA A 109 11.57 -13.10 -11.31
N ASP A 110 11.59 -12.13 -10.40
CA ASP A 110 10.49 -11.90 -9.45
C ASP A 110 9.17 -11.55 -10.16
N GLU A 111 9.19 -10.66 -11.15
CA GLU A 111 7.99 -10.32 -11.94
C GLU A 111 7.41 -11.50 -12.70
N ARG A 112 8.28 -12.35 -13.29
CA ARG A 112 7.84 -13.57 -13.98
C ARG A 112 7.16 -14.52 -12.99
N LYS A 113 7.74 -14.71 -11.80
CA LYS A 113 7.15 -15.56 -10.75
C LYS A 113 5.76 -15.05 -10.37
N THR A 114 5.60 -13.75 -10.13
CA THR A 114 4.30 -13.15 -9.78
C THR A 114 3.26 -13.40 -10.87
N LYS A 115 3.60 -13.15 -12.14
CA LYS A 115 2.69 -13.40 -13.27
C LYS A 115 2.30 -14.87 -13.40
N VAL A 116 3.24 -15.79 -13.19
CA VAL A 116 2.95 -17.24 -13.22
C VAL A 116 1.98 -17.62 -12.09
N VAL A 117 2.21 -17.13 -10.87
CA VAL A 117 1.29 -17.35 -9.73
C VAL A 117 -0.10 -16.80 -10.03
N GLU A 118 -0.20 -15.60 -10.59
CA GLU A 118 -1.49 -14.99 -10.96
C GLU A 118 -2.22 -15.80 -12.05
N LEU A 119 -1.49 -16.27 -13.06
CA LEU A 119 -2.05 -17.10 -14.13
C LEU A 119 -2.57 -18.44 -13.60
N ILE A 120 -1.82 -19.08 -12.69
CA ILE A 120 -2.25 -20.32 -12.01
C ILE A 120 -3.49 -20.04 -11.16
N ALA A 121 -3.52 -18.95 -10.39
CA ALA A 121 -4.69 -18.59 -9.59
C ALA A 121 -5.94 -18.32 -10.46
N ARG A 122 -5.76 -17.70 -11.64
CA ARG A 122 -6.85 -17.49 -12.61
C ARG A 122 -7.34 -18.79 -13.23
N SER A 123 -6.46 -19.73 -13.57
CA SER A 123 -6.87 -21.02 -14.15
C SER A 123 -7.51 -21.96 -13.13
N ALA A 124 -7.16 -21.84 -11.85
CA ALA A 124 -7.75 -22.60 -10.75
C ALA A 124 -9.13 -22.08 -10.31
N LYS A 125 -9.58 -20.91 -10.79
CA LYS A 125 -10.90 -20.37 -10.44
C LYS A 125 -11.98 -21.26 -11.06
N PRO A 126 -12.80 -21.98 -10.26
CA PRO A 126 -13.81 -22.88 -10.80
C PRO A 126 -14.80 -22.08 -11.64
N GLN A 127 -14.94 -22.44 -12.92
CA GLN A 127 -16.02 -21.93 -13.74
C GLN A 127 -17.33 -22.44 -13.14
N ALA A 128 -18.13 -21.53 -12.59
CA ALA A 128 -19.46 -21.89 -12.11
C ALA A 128 -20.22 -22.58 -13.26
N PRO A 129 -20.71 -23.81 -13.08
CA PRO A 129 -21.44 -24.49 -14.14
C PRO A 129 -22.69 -23.65 -14.47
N SER A 130 -22.88 -23.35 -15.76
CA SER A 130 -23.96 -22.52 -16.30
C SER A 130 -25.37 -23.11 -16.16
N PHE A 131 -25.54 -24.15 -15.34
CA PHE A 131 -26.74 -24.97 -15.26
C PHE A 131 -27.64 -24.65 -14.05
N TRP A 132 -27.20 -23.85 -13.09
CA TRP A 132 -27.97 -23.50 -11.88
C TRP A 132 -28.65 -22.13 -11.96
N THR A 133 -29.38 -21.84 -13.04
CA THR A 133 -30.34 -20.72 -13.06
C THR A 133 -31.59 -21.07 -13.86
N ARG A 134 -32.32 -22.07 -13.37
CA ARG A 134 -33.78 -22.06 -13.48
C ARG A 134 -34.36 -22.67 -12.21
N ALA A 135 -34.55 -21.83 -11.20
CA ALA A 135 -35.41 -22.20 -10.08
C ALA A 135 -36.78 -22.59 -10.68
N PRO A 136 -37.30 -23.81 -10.40
CA PRO A 136 -38.64 -24.15 -10.81
C PRO A 136 -39.59 -23.17 -10.12
N LYS A 137 -40.47 -22.52 -10.89
CA LYS A 137 -41.62 -21.81 -10.33
C LYS A 137 -42.50 -22.88 -9.69
N HIS A 138 -42.36 -23.09 -8.39
CA HIS A 138 -43.38 -23.83 -7.65
C HIS A 138 -44.64 -22.98 -7.65
N ASP A 139 -45.67 -23.49 -8.33
CA ASP A 139 -47.05 -23.06 -8.14
C ASP A 139 -47.38 -23.15 -6.65
N LEU A 140 -47.62 -22.00 -6.03
CA LEU A 140 -48.27 -21.92 -4.73
C LEU A 140 -49.75 -22.20 -4.93
N SER A 141 -50.09 -23.48 -5.02
CA SER A 141 -51.45 -23.96 -4.75
C SER A 141 -51.42 -24.88 -3.53
N SER A 142 -51.93 -24.32 -2.45
CA SER A 142 -52.65 -25.01 -1.37
C SER A 142 -51.92 -26.15 -0.66
N ALA A 143 -51.26 -25.78 0.43
CA ALA A 143 -51.38 -26.53 1.67
C ALA A 143 -51.21 -25.55 2.84
N GLU A 144 -52.36 -25.13 3.39
CA GLU A 144 -52.47 -24.69 4.78
C GLU A 144 -51.71 -25.65 5.69
N LEU A 145 -50.93 -25.10 6.62
CA LEU A 145 -50.68 -25.66 7.96
C LEU A 145 -50.04 -24.57 8.81
N ASP A 146 -50.92 -23.69 9.28
CA ASP A 146 -51.08 -23.27 10.68
C ASP A 146 -49.89 -23.53 11.64
N TRP A 147 -49.19 -22.45 12.00
CA TRP A 147 -48.47 -22.33 13.28
C TRP A 147 -48.63 -20.91 13.78
N ALA A 148 -49.64 -20.74 14.63
CA ALA A 148 -49.87 -19.55 15.40
C ALA A 148 -48.91 -19.45 16.60
N GLU A 149 -48.61 -18.19 16.94
CA GLU A 149 -48.24 -17.65 18.26
C GLU A 149 -46.79 -17.78 18.77
N GLY A 150 -46.17 -16.61 18.96
CA GLY A 150 -45.47 -16.31 20.21
C GLY A 150 -44.16 -15.53 20.10
N GLY A 151 -44.19 -14.24 20.48
CA GLY A 151 -43.05 -13.61 21.16
C GLY A 151 -42.13 -12.72 20.34
N ARG A 152 -42.58 -11.50 20.05
CA ARG A 152 -41.73 -10.38 19.62
C ARG A 152 -41.08 -9.78 20.87
N SER A 153 -39.78 -10.00 21.09
CA SER A 153 -39.00 -9.27 22.11
C SER A 153 -38.13 -8.23 21.43
N SER A 154 -38.58 -6.97 21.43
CA SER A 154 -37.74 -5.81 21.14
C SER A 154 -36.68 -5.67 22.22
N VAL A 155 -35.41 -5.67 21.85
CA VAL A 155 -34.34 -5.16 22.71
C VAL A 155 -34.01 -3.77 22.22
N GLU A 156 -34.46 -2.78 23.00
CA GLU A 156 -34.05 -1.39 22.86
C GLU A 156 -32.56 -1.28 23.23
N ILE A 157 -31.74 -0.77 22.31
CA ILE A 157 -30.35 -0.43 22.58
C ILE A 157 -30.29 1.06 22.87
N THR A 158 -30.16 1.43 24.15
CA THR A 158 -29.83 2.79 24.56
C THR A 158 -28.33 3.05 24.42
N PRO A 159 -27.89 4.18 23.83
CA PRO A 159 -26.49 4.57 23.85
C PRO A 159 -26.14 5.18 25.22
N ALA A 160 -25.17 4.58 25.91
CA ALA A 160 -24.56 5.17 27.09
C ALA A 160 -23.64 6.33 26.68
N VAL A 161 -24.07 7.53 27.02
CA VAL A 161 -23.26 8.75 27.08
C VAL A 161 -22.47 8.68 28.38
N ASN A 162 -21.14 8.82 28.33
CA ASN A 162 -20.34 9.19 29.49
C ASN A 162 -19.50 10.42 29.11
N ASP A 163 -20.00 11.57 29.58
CA ASP A 163 -19.25 12.80 29.81
C ASP A 163 -18.45 12.66 31.10
N GLU A 164 -17.12 12.68 31.03
CA GLU A 164 -16.22 13.22 32.07
C GLU A 164 -14.96 13.72 31.32
N ALA A 165 -14.83 15.01 31.02
CA ALA A 165 -14.44 16.09 31.91
C ALA A 165 -13.10 15.85 32.63
N TYR A 166 -11.98 16.24 32.00
CA TYR A 166 -10.81 16.77 32.71
C TYR A 166 -10.26 17.96 31.95
N GLY A 167 -10.35 19.13 32.59
CA GLY A 167 -9.81 20.38 32.12
C GLY A 167 -8.37 20.61 32.55
N VAL A 168 -7.66 21.35 31.68
CA VAL A 168 -6.71 22.45 31.92
C VAL A 168 -5.62 22.28 33.00
N GLU A 169 -4.36 22.29 32.57
CA GLU A 169 -3.37 23.21 33.15
C GLU A 169 -2.26 23.54 32.15
N ALA A 170 -2.06 24.84 31.96
CA ALA A 170 -0.98 25.47 31.24
C ALA A 170 0.23 25.61 32.17
N GLN A 171 1.45 25.47 31.66
CA GLN A 171 2.60 26.16 32.24
C GLN A 171 3.74 26.32 31.23
N ALA A 172 4.19 27.56 31.15
CA ALA A 172 5.31 28.06 30.40
C ALA A 172 6.63 27.83 31.16
N SER A 173 7.72 27.64 30.42
CA SER A 173 9.08 28.09 30.75
C SER A 173 9.92 28.07 29.48
#